data_AF-A0A2P4P8P3-F1
#
_entry.id   AF-A0A2P4P8P3-F1
#
_cell.length_a   1.000
_cell.length_b   1.000
_cell.length_c   1.000
_cell.angle_alpha   90.00
_cell.angle_beta   90.00
_cell.angle_gamma   90.00
#
_symmetry.space_group_name_H-M   'P 1'
#
loop_
_entity.id
_entity.type
_entity.pdbx_description
1 polymer ?
#
loop_
_entity_poly.entity_id
_entity_poly.type
_entity_poly.pdbx_seq_one_letter_code
_entity_poly.pdbx_strand_id
1 'polypeptide(L)'
;MISDLRRETANEEIWKGKILSEMQRLNISFQFWHEKNTNNLSYTSLMGPDKLKVLKEFDLFAVFQSITRAIQIRALWDQFNELYHLIQNKKTTGEFFRYKAKSWLDEFTAPSTGHPN
;
A
#
# COMPACT_ATOMS: atom_id res chain seq x y z
N MET A 1 3.56 -1.83 -4.18
CA MET A 1 4.21 -1.84 -2.85
C MET A 1 5.27 -2.94 -2.73
N ILE A 2 4.94 -4.23 -2.61
CA ILE A 2 5.97 -5.30 -2.46
C ILE A 2 6.89 -5.39 -3.69
N SER A 3 6.35 -5.24 -4.90
CA SER A 3 7.13 -5.14 -6.13
C SER A 3 8.09 -3.95 -6.13
N ASP A 4 7.67 -2.79 -5.58
CA ASP A 4 8.53 -1.62 -5.44
C ASP A 4 9.67 -1.88 -4.43
N LEU A 5 9.36 -2.50 -3.28
CA LEU A 5 10.37 -2.85 -2.28
C LEU A 5 11.38 -3.86 -2.81
N ARG A 6 10.95 -4.83 -3.62
CA ARG A 6 11.85 -5.78 -4.31
C ARG A 6 12.78 -5.09 -5.30
N ARG A 7 12.35 -3.97 -5.91
CA ARG A 7 13.21 -3.17 -6.80
C ARG A 7 14.21 -2.31 -6.02
N GLU A 8 13.82 -1.79 -4.86
CA GLU A 8 14.70 -0.98 -4.00
C GLU A 8 15.69 -1.82 -3.18
N THR A 9 15.32 -3.04 -2.81
CA THR A 9 16.17 -3.93 -2.00
C THR A 9 15.96 -5.38 -2.40
N ALA A 10 16.97 -5.97 -3.03
CA ALA A 10 16.95 -7.38 -3.44
C ALA A 10 16.92 -8.35 -2.24
N ASN A 11 17.38 -7.91 -1.06
CA ASN A 11 17.34 -8.72 0.15
C ASN A 11 15.93 -8.76 0.74
N GLU A 12 15.29 -9.92 0.59
CA GLU A 12 13.92 -10.18 1.04
C GLU A 12 13.72 -10.00 2.55
N GLU A 13 14.71 -10.37 3.36
CA GLU A 13 14.61 -10.31 4.82
C GLU A 13 14.62 -8.86 5.35
N ILE A 14 15.28 -7.94 4.65
CA ILE A 14 15.34 -6.53 5.06
C ILE A 14 13.96 -5.88 4.93
N TRP A 15 13.34 -5.96 3.76
CA TRP A 15 12.05 -5.29 3.56
C TRP A 15 10.91 -6.02 4.29
N LYS A 16 10.98 -7.36 4.43
CA LYS A 16 10.06 -8.10 5.30
C LYS A 16 10.16 -7.62 6.74
N GLY A 17 11.37 -7.50 7.28
CA GLY A 17 11.60 -7.05 8.65
C GLY A 17 10.98 -5.67 8.91
N LYS A 18 11.15 -4.72 7.98
CA LYS A 18 10.53 -3.38 8.08
C LYS A 18 8.99 -3.45 8.09
N ILE A 19 8.39 -4.24 7.20
CA ILE A 19 6.92 -4.43 7.18
C ILE A 19 6.44 -5.04 8.49
N LEU A 20 7.12 -6.08 8.99
CA LEU A 20 6.75 -6.75 10.24
C LEU A 20 6.82 -5.79 11.44
N SER A 21 7.88 -4.99 11.54
CA SER A 21 8.01 -3.96 12.57
C SER A 21 6.87 -2.94 12.52
N GLU A 22 6.50 -2.48 11.33
CA GLU A 22 5.38 -1.53 11.18
C GLU A 22 4.01 -2.16 11.48
N MET A 23 3.79 -3.41 11.08
CA MET A 23 2.56 -4.14 11.45
C MET A 23 2.45 -4.32 12.97
N GLN A 24 3.58 -4.65 13.63
CA GLN A 24 3.66 -4.74 15.08
C GLN A 24 3.38 -3.39 15.76
N ARG A 25 3.93 -2.28 15.24
CA ARG A 25 3.64 -0.92 15.73
C ARG A 25 2.14 -0.60 15.65
N LEU A 26 1.45 -1.07 14.60
CA LEU A 26 0.01 -0.94 14.45
C LEU A 26 -0.81 -1.95 15.27
N ASN A 27 -0.16 -2.84 16.02
CA ASN A 27 -0.79 -3.94 16.76
C ASN A 27 -1.62 -4.87 15.87
N ILE A 28 -1.09 -5.19 14.69
CA ILE A 28 -1.71 -6.09 13.71
C ILE A 28 -0.90 -7.39 13.64
N SER A 29 -1.56 -8.52 13.86
CA SER A 29 -0.93 -9.83 13.70
C SER A 29 -0.69 -10.11 12.22
N PHE A 30 0.58 -10.10 11.81
CA PHE A 30 0.98 -10.28 10.42
C PHE A 30 2.23 -11.15 10.32
N GLN A 31 2.24 -12.06 9.36
CA GLN A 31 3.37 -12.94 9.07
C GLN A 31 3.50 -13.22 7.58
N PHE A 32 4.73 -13.55 7.19
CA PHE A 32 5.12 -14.06 5.87
C PHE A 32 5.44 -15.56 5.96
N TRP A 33 5.18 -16.32 4.90
CA TRP A 33 5.59 -17.72 4.79
C TRP A 33 5.82 -18.10 3.32
N HIS A 34 6.65 -19.11 3.06
CA HIS A 34 6.76 -19.70 1.72
C HIS A 34 5.80 -20.87 1.58
N GLU A 35 5.08 -20.92 0.47
CA GLU A 35 4.22 -22.06 0.16
C GLU A 35 5.05 -23.28 -0.24
N LYS A 36 4.73 -24.43 0.35
CA LYS A 36 5.51 -25.67 0.22
C LYS A 36 5.70 -26.14 -1.24
N ASN A 37 4.72 -25.91 -2.10
CA ASN A 37 4.69 -26.48 -3.45
C ASN A 37 5.26 -25.55 -4.53
N THR A 38 5.23 -24.23 -4.30
CA THR A 38 5.60 -23.23 -5.30
C THR A 38 6.79 -22.40 -4.86
N ASN A 39 7.18 -22.49 -3.59
CA ASN A 39 8.11 -21.57 -2.92
C ASN A 39 7.68 -20.09 -3.02
N ASN A 40 6.41 -19.82 -3.39
CA ASN A 40 5.88 -18.47 -3.48
C ASN A 40 5.80 -17.86 -2.09
N LEU A 41 6.17 -16.59 -1.99
CA LEU A 41 6.00 -15.85 -0.76
C LEU A 41 4.52 -15.46 -0.58
N SER A 42 3.92 -15.99 0.49
CA SER A 42 2.57 -15.70 0.95
C SER A 42 2.62 -14.91 2.26
N TYR A 43 1.51 -14.25 2.59
CA TYR A 43 1.40 -13.37 3.74
C TYR A 43 -0.02 -13.30 4.28
N THR A 44 -0.15 -12.84 5.52
CA THR A 44 -1.43 -12.79 6.23
C THR A 44 -2.40 -11.88 5.50
N SER A 45 -3.62 -12.35 5.23
CA SER A 45 -4.65 -11.53 4.60
C SER A 45 -5.23 -10.54 5.62
N LEU A 46 -5.22 -9.25 5.29
CA LEU A 46 -5.79 -8.21 6.15
C LEU A 46 -7.30 -8.16 5.98
N MET A 47 -8.03 -8.18 7.10
CA MET A 47 -9.49 -8.18 7.12
C MET A 47 -10.04 -6.86 7.66
N GLY A 48 -11.14 -6.39 7.05
CA GLY A 48 -11.96 -5.24 7.51
C GLY A 48 -11.19 -4.13 8.24
N PRO A 49 -11.24 -4.06 9.58
CA PRO A 49 -10.58 -3.02 10.38
C PRO A 49 -9.07 -2.92 10.16
N ASP A 50 -8.36 -4.05 10.11
CA ASP A 50 -6.89 -4.06 9.96
C ASP A 50 -6.48 -3.51 8.60
N LYS A 51 -7.23 -3.84 7.56
CA LYS A 51 -7.00 -3.31 6.21
C LYS A 51 -7.16 -1.80 6.18
N LEU A 52 -8.18 -1.25 6.85
CA LEU A 52 -8.40 0.18 6.94
C LEU A 52 -7.33 0.88 7.78
N LYS A 53 -6.90 0.24 8.86
CA LYS A 53 -5.83 0.75 9.73
C LYS A 53 -4.51 0.83 8.98
N VAL A 54 -4.10 -0.22 8.26
CA VAL A 54 -2.91 -0.20 7.40
C VAL A 54 -3.02 0.89 6.35
N LEU A 55 -4.16 0.98 5.66
CA LEU A 55 -4.37 2.01 4.65
C LEU A 55 -4.12 3.42 5.21
N LYS A 56 -4.50 3.70 6.46
CA LYS A 56 -4.43 5.04 7.05
C LYS A 56 -3.13 5.33 7.81
N GLU A 57 -2.61 4.36 8.54
CA GLU A 57 -1.62 4.59 9.60
C GLU A 57 -0.26 3.92 9.36
N PHE A 58 -0.15 3.07 8.33
CA PHE A 58 1.12 2.41 8.01
C PHE A 58 2.15 3.44 7.52
N ASP A 59 3.32 3.44 8.15
CA ASP A 59 4.37 4.40 7.84
C ASP A 59 5.21 3.90 6.66
N LEU A 60 4.91 4.45 5.48
CA LEU A 60 5.64 4.12 4.26
C LEU A 60 7.09 4.62 4.30
N PHE A 61 7.41 5.67 5.07
CA PHE A 61 8.76 6.21 5.18
C PHE A 61 9.68 5.31 6.02
N ALA A 62 9.11 4.56 6.98
CA ALA A 62 9.84 3.56 7.74
C ALA A 62 10.22 2.34 6.87
N VAL A 63 9.45 2.06 5.81
CA VAL A 63 9.61 0.84 4.98
C VAL A 63 10.43 1.11 3.73
N PHE A 64 10.11 2.16 2.98
CA PHE A 64 10.75 2.49 1.71
C PHE A 64 12.11 3.15 1.91
N GLN A 65 13.06 2.89 1.00
CA GLN A 65 14.31 3.64 0.95
C GLN A 65 14.13 4.95 0.16
N SER A 66 13.34 4.90 -0.91
CA SER A 66 13.02 6.08 -1.70
C SER A 66 11.93 6.91 -1.03
N ILE A 67 12.30 8.07 -0.49
CA ILE A 67 11.37 9.05 0.08
C ILE A 67 10.34 9.48 -0.97
N THR A 68 10.79 9.75 -2.21
CA THR A 68 9.91 10.11 -3.33
C THR A 68 8.87 9.03 -3.59
N ARG A 69 9.29 7.75 -3.59
CA ARG A 69 8.37 6.64 -3.81
C ARG A 69 7.38 6.48 -2.66
N ALA A 70 7.84 6.65 -1.42
CA ALA A 70 6.98 6.64 -0.24
C ALA A 70 5.88 7.70 -0.33
N ILE A 71 6.22 8.94 -0.73
CA ILE A 71 5.27 10.04 -0.93
C ILE A 71 4.23 9.67 -2.01
N GLN A 72 4.68 9.13 -3.14
CA GLN A 72 3.77 8.73 -4.23
C GLN A 72 2.78 7.65 -3.79
N ILE A 73 3.26 6.61 -3.09
CA ILE A 73 2.39 5.53 -2.59
C ILE A 73 1.43 6.06 -1.52
N ARG A 74 1.90 6.96 -0.64
CA ARG A 74 1.08 7.59 0.40
C ARG A 74 -0.07 8.38 -0.23
N ALA A 75 0.22 9.21 -1.22
CA ALA A 75 -0.79 9.96 -1.97
C ALA A 75 -1.84 9.04 -2.62
N LEU A 76 -1.40 7.96 -3.27
CA LEU A 76 -2.32 6.96 -3.86
C LEU A 76 -3.21 6.29 -2.80
N TRP A 77 -2.68 5.97 -1.63
CA TRP A 77 -3.45 5.38 -0.53
C TRP A 77 -4.42 6.37 0.09
N ASP A 78 -4.03 7.64 0.23
CA ASP A 78 -4.88 8.70 0.77
C ASP A 78 -6.06 9.00 -0.16
N GLN A 79 -5.81 9.11 -1.46
CA GLN A 79 -6.85 9.26 -2.46
C GLN A 79 -7.78 8.05 -2.53
N PHE A 80 -7.24 6.83 -2.43
CA PHE A 80 -8.08 5.64 -2.36
C PHE A 80 -8.96 5.63 -1.10
N ASN A 81 -8.40 6.06 0.04
CA ASN A 81 -9.16 6.21 1.28
C ASN A 81 -10.25 7.31 1.15
N GLU A 82 -9.99 8.39 0.43
CA GLU A 82 -11.00 9.40 0.08
C GLU A 82 -12.16 8.75 -0.70
N LEU A 83 -11.86 7.96 -1.74
CA LEU A 83 -12.88 7.23 -2.51
C LEU A 83 -13.72 6.30 -1.62
N TYR A 84 -13.07 5.57 -0.71
CA TYR A 84 -13.77 4.71 0.25
C TYR A 84 -14.75 5.49 1.12
N HIS A 85 -14.40 6.70 1.56
CA HIS A 85 -15.31 7.55 2.32
C HIS A 85 -16.41 8.17 1.45
N LEU A 86 -16.09 8.55 0.21
CA LEU A 86 -17.05 9.12 -0.73
C LEU A 86 -18.17 8.15 -1.08
N ILE A 87 -17.88 6.87 -1.32
CA ILE A 87 -18.92 5.88 -1.68
C ILE A 87 -19.89 5.59 -0.53
N GLN A 88 -19.46 5.76 0.72
CA GLN A 88 -20.30 5.59 1.90
C GLN A 88 -21.13 6.84 2.23
N ASN A 89 -20.71 8.01 1.75
CA ASN A 89 -21.38 9.26 2.02
C ASN A 89 -22.61 9.42 1.11
N LYS A 90 -23.81 9.42 1.72
CA LYS A 90 -25.11 9.56 1.02
C LYS A 90 -25.25 10.86 0.23
N LYS A 91 -24.42 11.87 0.50
CA LYS A 91 -24.43 13.17 -0.21
C LYS A 91 -23.53 13.16 -1.45
N THR A 92 -22.69 12.15 -1.64
CA THR A 92 -21.80 12.05 -2.80
C THR A 92 -22.62 11.79 -4.05
N THR A 93 -22.47 12.66 -5.06
CA THR A 93 -23.07 12.41 -6.38
C THR A 93 -22.23 11.39 -7.16
N GLY A 94 -22.89 10.59 -7.99
CA GLY A 94 -22.17 9.62 -8.85
C GLY A 94 -21.18 10.30 -9.80
N GLU A 95 -21.47 11.51 -10.26
CA GLU A 95 -20.56 12.29 -11.10
C GLU A 95 -19.29 12.70 -10.35
N PHE A 96 -19.43 13.21 -9.13
CA PHE A 96 -18.29 13.61 -8.30
C PHE A 96 -17.42 12.40 -7.95
N PHE A 97 -18.04 11.29 -7.56
CA PHE A 97 -17.32 10.03 -7.31
C PHE A 97 -16.56 9.56 -8.56
N ARG A 98 -17.22 9.56 -9.72
CA ARG A 98 -16.60 9.16 -11.00
C ARG A 98 -15.40 10.04 -11.34
N TYR A 99 -15.50 11.35 -11.14
CA TYR A 99 -14.39 12.27 -11.37
C TYR A 99 -13.19 11.94 -10.48
N LYS A 100 -13.41 11.78 -9.17
CA LYS A 100 -12.35 11.41 -8.21
C LYS A 100 -11.74 10.04 -8.52
N ALA A 101 -12.57 9.05 -8.87
CA ALA A 101 -12.13 7.71 -9.19
C ALA A 101 -11.27 7.67 -10.46
N LYS A 102 -11.61 8.49 -11.47
CA LYS A 102 -10.78 8.66 -12.67
C LYS A 102 -9.44 9.29 -12.33
N SER A 103 -9.41 10.38 -11.56
CA SER A 103 -8.17 11.02 -11.13
C SER A 103 -7.23 10.03 -10.42
N TRP A 104 -7.78 9.25 -9.50
CA TRP A 104 -7.00 8.21 -8.79
C TRP A 104 -6.49 7.13 -9.75
N LEU A 105 -7.32 6.67 -10.70
CA LEU A 105 -6.92 5.66 -11.68
C LEU A 105 -5.81 6.16 -12.61
N ASP A 106 -5.89 7.42 -13.05
CA ASP A 106 -4.87 8.04 -13.89
C ASP A 106 -3.53 8.11 -13.15
N GLU A 107 -3.54 8.49 -11.86
CA GLU A 107 -2.33 8.49 -11.02
C GLU A 107 -1.80 7.09 -10.72
N PHE A 108 -2.70 6.12 -10.49
CA PHE A 108 -2.32 4.73 -10.22
C PHE A 108 -1.67 4.04 -11.42
N THR A 109 -2.13 4.38 -12.63
CA THR A 109 -1.64 3.81 -13.89
C THR A 109 -0.48 4.60 -14.50
N ALA A 110 -0.18 5.79 -13.97
CA ALA A 110 0.95 6.58 -14.40
C ALA A 110 2.26 5.77 -14.27
N PRO A 111 3.14 5.81 -15.29
CA PRO A 111 4.46 5.19 -15.20
C PRO A 111 5.20 5.71 -13.97
N SER A 112 5.91 4.84 -13.26
CA SER A 112 6.74 5.27 -12.13
C SER A 112 7.77 6.27 -12.65
N THR A 113 7.64 7.54 -12.27
CA THR A 113 8.63 8.59 -12.56
C THR A 113 9.85 8.37 -11.66
N GLY A 114 10.66 7.39 -12.02
CA GLY A 114 11.90 7.03 -11.36
C GLY A 114 12.77 6.32 -12.37
N HIS A 115 13.89 6.96 -12.73
CA HIS A 115 14.91 6.32 -13.56
C HIS A 115 15.36 5.03 -12.88
N PRO A 116 15.58 3.93 -13.62
CA PRO A 116 16.30 2.79 -13.07
C PRO A 116 17.72 3.28 -12.74
N ASN A 117 18.09 3.21 -11.47
CA ASN A 117 19.50 3.25 -11.08
C ASN A 117 20.19 1.99 -11.60
#